data_AF-A0A1H3UI12-F1
#
_entry.id   AF-A0A1H3UI12-F1
#
_cell.length_a   1.000
_cell.length_b   1.000
_cell.length_c   1.000
_cell.angle_alpha   90.00
_cell.angle_beta   90.00
_cell.angle_gamma   90.00
#
_symmetry.space_group_name_H-M   'P 1'
#
loop_
_entity.id
_entity.type
_entity.pdbx_description
1 polymer ?
#
loop_
_entity_poly.entity_id
_entity_poly.type
_entity_poly.pdbx_seq_one_letter_code
_entity_poly.pdbx_strand_id
1 'polypeptide(L)'
;MPGVMYAIVSGTLASGVGYAIWYAALRSLSSFRAATLQLSVPILASLAGVFILDEPLTSRLILTSLAVLGGIGLVLSARQSARE
;
A
#
# COMPACT_ATOMS: atom_id res chain seq x y z
N MET A 1 -6.97 -9.67 -30.86
CA MET A 1 -5.55 -9.41 -30.53
C MET A 1 -5.27 -8.15 -29.68
N PRO A 2 -6.05 -7.05 -29.73
CA PRO A 2 -5.76 -5.87 -28.89
C PRO A 2 -5.73 -6.14 -27.38
N GLY A 3 -6.61 -7.02 -26.88
CA GLY A 3 -6.65 -7.37 -25.45
C GLY A 3 -5.36 -7.99 -24.92
N VAL A 4 -4.65 -8.77 -25.73
CA VAL A 4 -3.33 -9.34 -25.33
C VAL A 4 -2.31 -8.23 -25.14
N MET A 5 -2.29 -7.25 -26.05
CA MET A 5 -1.39 -6.11 -25.95
C MET A 5 -1.72 -5.26 -24.72
N TYR A 6 -3.00 -4.99 -24.46
CA TYR A 6 -3.41 -4.28 -23.24
C TYR A 6 -3.05 -5.03 -21.96
N ALA A 7 -3.22 -6.36 -21.92
CA ALA A 7 -2.86 -7.17 -20.76
C ALA A 7 -1.35 -7.15 -20.48
N ILE A 8 -0.52 -7.24 -21.52
CA ILE A 8 0.94 -7.15 -21.38
C ILE A 8 1.34 -5.75 -20.90
N VAL A 9 0.84 -4.70 -21.56
CA VAL A 9 1.20 -3.32 -21.21
C VAL A 9 0.72 -2.97 -19.80
N SER A 10 -0.52 -3.28 -19.44
CA SER A 10 -1.02 -2.98 -18.10
C SER A 10 -0.31 -3.79 -17.01
N GLY A 11 -0.04 -5.07 -17.26
CA GLY A 11 0.67 -5.94 -16.32
C GLY A 11 2.12 -5.49 -16.11
N THR A 12 2.85 -5.27 -17.20
CA THR A 12 4.25 -4.81 -17.14
C THR A 12 4.38 -3.44 -16.49
N LEU A 13 3.48 -2.50 -16.78
CA LEU A 13 3.50 -1.18 -16.15
C LEU A 13 3.12 -1.25 -14.66
N ALA A 14 2.02 -1.90 -14.32
CA ALA A 14 1.58 -2.00 -12.93
C ALA A 14 2.62 -2.72 -12.05
N SER A 15 3.11 -3.89 -12.49
CA SER A 15 4.12 -4.64 -11.76
C SER A 15 5.48 -3.95 -11.79
N GLY A 16 5.94 -3.49 -12.97
CA GLY A 16 7.25 -2.88 -13.13
C GLY A 16 7.42 -1.62 -12.28
N VAL A 17 6.44 -0.71 -12.31
CA VAL A 17 6.44 0.50 -11.48
C VAL A 17 6.35 0.15 -10.00
N GLY A 18 5.45 -0.77 -9.63
CA GLY A 18 5.28 -1.21 -8.24
C GLY A 18 6.58 -1.76 -7.65
N TYR A 19 7.25 -2.67 -8.36
CA TYR A 19 8.52 -3.25 -7.93
C TYR A 19 9.65 -2.22 -7.91
N ALA A 20 9.74 -1.33 -8.91
CA ALA A 20 10.76 -0.28 -8.94
C ALA A 20 10.66 0.63 -7.70
N ILE A 21 9.46 1.09 -7.36
CA ILE A 21 9.21 1.92 -6.18
C ILE A 21 9.48 1.13 -4.90
N TRP A 22 8.97 -0.09 -4.78
CA TRP A 22 9.14 -0.91 -3.58
C TRP A 22 10.61 -1.23 -3.30
N TYR A 23 11.38 -1.66 -4.30
CA TYR A 23 12.80 -1.94 -4.14
C TYR A 23 13.64 -0.69 -3.91
N ALA A 24 13.23 0.47 -4.43
CA ALA A 24 13.85 1.75 -4.08
C ALA A 24 13.62 2.10 -2.60
N ALA A 25 12.38 1.95 -2.12
CA ALA A 25 12.01 2.21 -0.72
C ALA A 25 12.66 1.22 0.25
N LEU A 26 12.78 -0.06 -0.12
CA LEU A 26 13.41 -1.08 0.72
C LEU A 26 14.87 -0.75 1.09
N ARG A 27 15.58 0.07 0.30
CA ARG A 27 16.96 0.48 0.62
C ARG A 27 17.05 1.37 1.86
N SER A 28 15.98 2.07 2.22
CA SER A 28 15.94 3.00 3.36
C SER A 28 15.10 2.51 4.53
N LEU A 29 14.48 1.33 4.43
CA LEU A 29 13.60 0.76 5.44
C LEU A 29 14.25 -0.44 6.12
N SER A 30 14.12 -0.54 7.45
CA SER A 30 14.43 -1.78 8.15
C SER A 30 13.39 -2.86 7.82
N SER A 31 13.75 -4.13 7.92
CA SER A 31 12.83 -5.25 7.66
C SER A 31 11.53 -5.14 8.45
N PHE A 32 11.60 -4.66 9.70
CA PHE A 32 10.42 -4.40 10.53
C PHE A 32 9.55 -3.29 9.96
N ARG A 33 10.13 -2.12 9.62
CA ARG A 33 9.38 -1.00 9.05
C ARG A 33 8.74 -1.37 7.72
N ALA A 34 9.47 -2.10 6.87
CA ALA A 34 8.94 -2.62 5.61
C ALA A 34 7.74 -3.54 5.82
N ALA A 35 7.84 -4.50 6.76
CA ALA A 35 6.74 -5.40 7.09
C ALA A 35 5.52 -4.65 7.64
N THR A 36 5.72 -3.66 8.52
CA THR A 36 4.61 -2.86 9.06
C THR A 36 3.96 -2.00 7.98
N LEU A 37 4.73 -1.38 7.09
CA LEU A 37 4.18 -0.59 5.98
C LEU A 37 3.40 -1.46 4.99
N GLN A 38 3.76 -2.74 4.82
CA GLN A 38 3.04 -3.67 3.96
C GLN A 38 1.56 -3.83 4.38
N LEU A 39 1.25 -3.67 5.67
CA LEU A 39 -0.12 -3.72 6.19
C LEU A 39 -1.00 -2.58 5.65
N SER A 40 -0.41 -1.51 5.11
CA SER A 40 -1.15 -0.41 4.49
C SER A 40 -1.62 -0.72 3.06
N VAL A 41 -1.02 -1.70 2.38
CA VAL A 41 -1.29 -1.99 0.96
C VAL A 41 -2.77 -2.30 0.68
N PRO A 42 -3.46 -3.15 1.48
CA PRO A 42 -4.90 -3.39 1.28
C PRO A 42 -5.74 -2.13 1.40
N ILE A 43 -5.39 -1.23 2.33
CA ILE A 43 -6.11 0.04 2.53
C ILE A 43 -5.92 0.95 1.32
N LEU A 44 -4.68 1.09 0.83
CA LEU A 44 -4.40 1.87 -0.37
C LEU A 44 -5.10 1.30 -1.60
N ALA A 45 -5.14 -0.03 -1.74
CA ALA A 45 -5.85 -0.70 -2.82
C ALA A 45 -7.36 -0.45 -2.77
N SER A 46 -7.99 -0.57 -1.60
CA SER A 46 -9.42 -0.28 -1.44
C SER A 46 -9.75 1.19 -1.70
N LEU A 47 -8.90 2.13 -1.25
CA LEU A 47 -9.09 3.55 -1.57
C LEU A 47 -8.94 3.83 -3.07
N ALA A 48 -7.98 3.20 -3.73
CA ALA A 48 -7.85 3.28 -5.19
C ALA A 48 -9.10 2.71 -5.89
N GLY A 49 -9.70 1.63 -5.37
CA GLY A 49 -10.98 1.09 -5.84
C GLY A 49 -12.11 2.12 -5.76
N VAL A 50 -12.24 2.79 -4.61
CA VAL A 50 -13.23 3.86 -4.42
C VAL A 50 -13.03 5.00 -5.43
N PHE A 51 -11.79 5.47 -5.63
CA PHE A 51 -11.53 6.64 -6.50
C PHE A 51 -11.50 6.33 -8.00
N ILE A 52 -10.98 5.16 -8.40
CA ILE A 52 -10.74 4.81 -9.80
C ILE A 52 -11.87 3.95 -10.37
N LEU A 53 -12.44 3.06 -9.55
CA LEU A 53 -13.50 2.13 -9.96
C LEU A 53 -14.89 2.55 -9.46
N ASP A 54 -15.01 3.71 -8.79
CA ASP A 54 -16.26 4.23 -8.21
C ASP A 54 -16.91 3.23 -7.23
N GLU A 55 -16.07 2.46 -6.50
CA GLU A 55 -16.57 1.56 -5.48
C GLU A 55 -17.19 2.33 -4.30
N PRO A 56 -18.28 1.82 -3.69
CA PRO A 56 -18.98 2.54 -2.63
C PRO A 56 -18.10 2.72 -1.38
N LEU A 57 -17.95 3.97 -0.96
CA LEU A 57 -17.26 4.32 0.27
C LEU A 57 -18.13 3.96 1.49
N THR A 58 -17.84 2.82 2.12
CA THR A 58 -18.58 2.36 3.30
C THR A 58 -18.00 2.90 4.60
N SER A 59 -18.86 3.08 5.61
CA SER A 59 -18.43 3.43 6.98
C SER A 59 -17.48 2.40 7.58
N ARG A 60 -17.66 1.12 7.25
CA ARG A 60 -16.74 0.03 7.61
C ARG A 60 -15.35 0.25 7.02
N LEU A 61 -15.26 0.60 5.73
CA LEU A 61 -13.97 0.86 5.09
C LEU A 61 -13.26 2.03 5.76
N ILE A 62 -13.98 3.12 6.04
CA ILE A 62 -13.42 4.29 6.74
C ILE A 62 -12.89 3.90 8.12
N LEU A 63 -13.70 3.24 8.94
CA LEU A 63 -13.32 2.91 10.32
C LEU A 63 -12.16 1.92 10.39
N THR A 64 -12.18 0.89 9.53
CA THR A 64 -11.09 -0.10 9.47
C THR A 64 -9.80 0.51 8.92
N SER A 65 -9.88 1.40 7.91
CA SER A 65 -8.72 2.13 7.40
C SER A 65 -8.09 3.01 8.47
N LEU A 66 -8.90 3.74 9.23
CA LEU A 66 -8.41 4.57 10.34
C LEU A 66 -7.76 3.71 11.44
N ALA A 67 -8.38 2.58 11.81
CA ALA A 67 -7.83 1.69 12.82
C ALA A 67 -6.49 1.08 12.39
N VAL A 68 -6.39 0.61 11.13
CA VAL A 68 -5.16 -0.01 10.60
C VAL A 68 -4.06 1.03 10.45
N LEU A 69 -4.33 2.17 9.81
CA LEU A 69 -3.33 3.22 9.61
C LEU A 69 -2.89 3.84 10.96
N GLY A 70 -3.83 4.03 11.88
CA GLY A 70 -3.53 4.47 13.25
C GLY A 70 -2.62 3.47 13.97
N GLY A 71 -2.92 2.17 13.90
CA GLY A 71 -2.09 1.11 14.47
C GLY A 71 -0.68 1.07 13.88
N ILE A 72 -0.55 1.19 12.55
CA ILE A 72 0.74 1.29 11.87
C ILE A 72 1.53 2.50 12.39
N GLY A 73 0.91 3.68 12.48
CA GLY A 73 1.55 4.88 13.00
C GLY A 73 2.05 4.72 14.43
N LEU A 74 1.24 4.15 15.32
CA LEU A 74 1.63 3.87 16.70
C LEU A 74 2.83 2.93 16.80
N VAL A 75 2.81 1.83 16.04
CA VAL A 75 3.89 0.83 16.05
C VAL A 75 5.21 1.41 15.54
N LEU A 76 5.16 2.22 14.49
CA LEU A 76 6.34 2.85 13.90
C LEU A 76 6.95 3.91 14.84
N SER A 77 6.12 4.71 15.50
CA SER A 77 6.56 5.74 16.45
C SER A 77 7.13 5.15 17.73
N ALA A 78 6.51 4.09 18.29
CA ALA A 78 6.98 3.47 19.54
C ALA A 78 8.40 2.88 19.43
N ARG A 79 8.79 2.40 18.25
CA ARG A 79 10.14 1.86 18.00
C ARG A 79 11.19 2.94 17.76
N GLN A 80 10.79 4.17 17.43
CA GLN A 80 11.71 5.29 17.31
C GLN A 80 12.21 5.73 18.70
N SER A 81 11.31 5.84 19.69
CA SER A 81 11.68 6.15 21.09
C SER A 81 12.49 5.07 21.79
N ALA A 82 12.46 3.81 21.34
CA ALA A 82 13.27 2.73 21.93
C ALA A 82 14.72 2.69 21.38
N ARG A 83 15.04 3.54 20.40
CA ARG A 83 16.35 3.60 19.74
C ARG A 83 17.08 4.93 19.99
N GLU A 84 16.42 5.87 20.66
CA GLU A 84 16.99 7.08 21.28
C GLU A 84 17.31 6.79 22.75
#